data_AF-A0A9E5V4V1-F1
#
_entry.id   AF-A0A9E5V4V1-F1
#
_cell.length_a   1.000
_cell.length_b   1.000
_cell.length_c   1.000
_cell.angle_alpha   90.00
_cell.angle_beta   90.00
_cell.angle_gamma   90.00
#
_symmetry.space_group_name_H-M   'P 1'
#
loop_
_entity.id
_entity.type
_entity.pdbx_description
1 polymer ?
#
loop_
_entity_poly.entity_id
_entity_poly.type
_entity_poly.pdbx_seq_one_letter_code
_entity_poly.pdbx_strand_id
1 'polypeptide(L)'
;MSDREFPELPNHWQAIAANTVYCSKEGRLVSFSQTQIELGTLYDALGKHLRAINKGLVPPKGNNGLVPSEEPDYDLKSKILGKGGDRRFHGKILEDILHFPGKMTTH
;
A
#
# COMPACT_ATOMS: atom_id res chain seq x y z
N MET A 1 3.44 28.16 6.36
CA MET A 1 3.49 27.12 5.30
C MET A 1 3.53 25.81 6.06
N SER A 2 2.59 24.88 5.85
CA SER A 2 2.48 23.72 6.73
C SER A 2 3.70 22.82 6.57
N ASP A 3 4.50 22.69 7.61
CA ASP A 3 5.58 21.72 7.74
C ASP A 3 4.98 20.31 7.70
N ARG A 4 4.81 19.74 6.51
CA ARG A 4 4.55 18.31 6.38
C ARG A 4 5.90 17.62 6.43
N GLU A 5 6.17 16.97 7.56
CA GLU A 5 7.39 16.20 7.83
C GLU A 5 7.63 15.08 6.81
N PHE A 6 6.56 14.60 6.14
CA PHE A 6 6.61 13.55 5.12
C PHE A 6 5.89 13.96 3.82
N PRO A 7 6.43 13.57 2.65
CA PRO A 7 5.77 13.79 1.35
C PRO A 7 4.44 13.03 1.26
N GLU A 8 3.49 13.56 0.48
CA GLU A 8 2.24 12.85 0.17
C GLU A 8 2.53 11.56 -0.61
N LEU A 9 1.80 10.49 -0.32
CA LEU A 9 1.88 9.22 -1.05
C LEU A 9 1.42 9.38 -2.52
N PRO A 10 2.32 9.21 -3.51
CA PRO A 10 1.97 9.24 -4.93
C PRO A 10 0.95 8.17 -5.32
N ASN A 11 0.31 8.36 -6.48
CA ASN A 11 -0.69 7.43 -7.02
C ASN A 11 -0.17 6.55 -8.17
N HIS A 12 1.14 6.57 -8.44
CA HIS A 12 1.82 5.78 -9.47
C HIS A 12 3.18 5.31 -8.96
N TRP A 13 3.56 4.08 -9.32
CA TRP A 13 4.73 3.40 -8.74
C TRP A 13 6.07 4.03 -9.14
N GLN A 14 6.15 4.67 -10.32
CA GLN A 14 7.37 5.31 -10.81
C GLN A 14 7.80 6.53 -9.98
N ALA A 15 6.91 7.10 -9.16
CA ALA A 15 7.23 8.19 -8.23
C ALA A 15 7.51 7.71 -6.81
N ILE A 16 7.46 6.40 -6.55
CA ILE A 16 7.79 5.83 -5.25
C ILE A 16 9.29 5.56 -5.19
N ALA A 17 9.93 6.06 -4.14
CA ALA A 17 11.31 5.75 -3.79
C ALA A 17 11.33 4.71 -2.67
N ALA A 18 12.26 3.75 -2.77
CA ALA A 18 12.42 2.69 -1.79
C ALA A 18 12.76 3.26 -0.40
N ASN A 19 12.17 2.68 0.64
CA ASN A 19 12.38 3.03 2.05
C ASN A 19 12.11 4.50 2.41
N THR A 20 11.49 5.26 1.50
CA THR A 20 10.98 6.60 1.81
C THR A 20 9.64 6.47 2.51
N VAL A 21 9.46 7.24 3.59
CA VAL A 21 8.19 7.31 4.33
C VAL A 21 7.30 8.37 3.69
N TYR A 22 6.09 7.97 3.33
CA TYR A 22 5.06 8.82 2.75
C TYR A 22 3.88 8.93 3.71
N CYS A 23 3.20 10.07 3.67
CA CYS A 23 1.94 10.28 4.36
C CYS A 23 0.77 10.04 3.39
N SER A 24 -0.10 9.10 3.72
CA SER A 24 -1.36 8.89 3.01
C SER A 24 -2.37 10.00 3.28
N LYS A 25 -3.46 10.05 2.50
CA LYS A 25 -4.54 11.05 2.72
C LYS A 25 -5.23 10.92 4.08
N GLU A 26 -5.24 9.74 4.70
CA GLU A 26 -5.78 9.55 6.05
C GLU A 26 -4.79 9.86 7.17
N GLY A 27 -3.57 10.32 6.84
CA GLY A 27 -2.53 10.61 7.83
C GLY A 27 -1.66 9.41 8.21
N ARG A 28 -1.91 8.21 7.66
CA ARG A 28 -1.08 7.02 7.91
C ARG A 28 0.27 7.13 7.21
N LEU A 29 1.34 6.80 7.94
CA LEU A 29 2.70 6.67 7.41
C LEU A 29 2.89 5.31 6.71
N VAL A 30 3.46 5.34 5.52
CA VAL A 30 3.63 4.17 4.66
C VAL A 30 5.00 4.18 4.00
N SER A 31 5.65 3.02 3.89
CA SER A 31 6.89 2.87 3.13
C SER A 31 6.87 1.58 2.31
N PHE A 32 7.76 1.50 1.32
CA PHE A 32 7.83 0.38 0.38
C PHE A 32 9.27 -0.07 0.21
N SER A 33 9.50 -1.38 0.18
CA SER A 33 10.78 -1.94 -0.27
C SER A 33 10.95 -1.77 -1.78
N GLN A 34 12.18 -1.92 -2.25
CA GLN A 34 12.47 -1.97 -3.69
C GLN A 34 11.68 -3.09 -4.39
N THR A 35 11.66 -4.30 -3.80
CA THR A 35 10.89 -5.45 -4.30
C THR A 35 9.40 -5.12 -4.44
N GLN A 36 8.83 -4.39 -3.48
CA GLN A 36 7.42 -3.99 -3.57
C GLN A 36 7.15 -3.01 -4.71
N ILE A 37 8.06 -2.07 -4.95
CA ILE A 37 7.95 -1.09 -6.04
C ILE A 37 8.00 -1.80 -7.40
N GLU A 38 8.87 -2.81 -7.54
CA GLU A 38 8.97 -3.64 -8.75
C GLU A 38 7.68 -4.43 -9.00
N LEU A 39 7.14 -5.08 -7.96
CA LEU A 39 5.86 -5.79 -8.06
C LEU A 39 4.70 -4.85 -8.40
N GLY A 40 4.68 -3.66 -7.78
CA GLY A 40 3.70 -2.62 -8.06
C GLY A 40 3.78 -2.13 -9.51
N THR A 41 4.99 -1.89 -10.01
CA THR A 41 5.22 -1.47 -11.41
C THR A 41 4.77 -2.55 -12.40
N LEU A 42 5.03 -3.83 -12.09
CA LEU A 42 4.71 -4.95 -12.97
C LEU A 42 3.21 -5.28 -12.99
N TYR A 43 2.57 -5.27 -11.83
CA TYR A 43 1.22 -5.82 -11.67
C TYR A 43 0.14 -4.79 -11.37
N ASP A 44 0.50 -3.59 -10.97
CA ASP A 44 -0.41 -2.49 -10.65
C ASP A 44 -0.05 -1.23 -11.46
N ALA A 45 0.06 -1.40 -12.79
CA ALA A 45 0.41 -0.31 -13.71
C ALA A 45 -0.47 0.94 -13.58
N LEU A 46 -1.72 0.77 -13.11
CA LEU A 46 -2.66 1.86 -12.87
C LEU A 46 -2.59 2.41 -11.43
N GLY A 47 -1.71 1.94 -10.55
CA GLY A 47 -1.59 2.45 -9.18
C GLY A 47 -2.88 2.29 -8.35
N LYS A 48 -3.69 1.26 -8.63
CA LYS A 48 -4.91 0.98 -7.88
C LYS A 48 -4.59 0.63 -6.42
N HIS A 49 -3.54 -0.13 -6.18
CA HIS A 49 -3.11 -0.48 -4.83
C HIS A 49 -2.62 0.75 -4.06
N LEU A 50 -1.85 1.64 -4.70
CA LEU A 50 -1.45 2.92 -4.08
C LEU A 50 -2.68 3.77 -3.70
N ARG A 51 -3.72 3.79 -4.55
CA ARG A 51 -4.98 4.47 -4.24
C ARG A 51 -5.76 3.82 -3.10
N ALA A 52 -5.77 2.48 -3.01
CA ALA A 52 -6.37 1.77 -1.89
C ALA A 52 -5.61 2.03 -0.57
N ILE A 53 -4.28 2.04 -0.61
CA ILE A 53 -3.44 2.42 0.52
C ILE A 53 -3.73 3.85 0.95
N ASN A 54 -3.80 4.78 -0.01
CA ASN A 54 -4.15 6.19 0.24
C ASN A 54 -5.55 6.38 0.84
N LYS A 55 -6.51 5.53 0.45
CA LYS A 55 -7.87 5.54 1.01
C LYS A 55 -7.90 5.06 2.45
N GLY A 56 -6.97 4.18 2.83
CA GLY A 56 -6.85 3.72 4.20
C GLY A 56 -7.71 2.51 4.54
N LEU A 57 -7.98 2.33 5.83
CA LEU A 57 -8.74 1.19 6.36
C LEU A 57 -10.20 1.20 5.87
N VAL A 58 -10.68 0.04 5.41
CA VAL A 58 -12.06 -0.12 4.95
C VAL A 58 -12.67 -1.43 5.46
N PRO A 59 -14.02 -1.54 5.51
CA PRO A 59 -14.67 -2.82 5.77
C PRO A 59 -14.23 -3.89 4.76
N PRO A 60 -13.98 -5.14 5.18
CA PRO A 60 -13.44 -6.17 4.29
C PRO A 60 -14.31 -6.52 3.08
N LYS A 61 -15.64 -6.34 3.15
CA LYS A 61 -16.56 -6.69 2.05
C LYS A 61 -16.90 -5.46 1.21
N GLY A 62 -16.95 -5.65 -0.12
CA GLY A 62 -17.45 -4.65 -1.08
C GLY A 62 -16.58 -3.41 -1.29
N ASN A 63 -15.38 -3.34 -0.69
CA ASN A 63 -14.55 -2.13 -0.73
C ASN A 63 -13.14 -2.39 -1.26
N ASN A 64 -12.60 -1.37 -1.94
CA ASN A 64 -11.18 -1.20 -2.19
C ASN A 64 -10.57 -0.39 -1.05
N GLY A 65 -9.41 -0.80 -0.54
CA GLY A 65 -8.72 -0.15 0.58
C GLY A 65 -7.75 -1.08 1.28
N LEU A 66 -7.30 -0.68 2.47
CA LEU A 66 -6.57 -1.52 3.41
C LEU A 66 -7.55 -2.35 4.24
N VAL A 67 -7.24 -3.64 4.39
CA VAL A 67 -7.99 -4.58 5.23
C VAL A 67 -6.98 -5.44 6.01
N PRO A 68 -7.38 -6.10 7.10
CA PRO A 68 -6.50 -7.04 7.80
C PRO A 68 -5.91 -8.09 6.86
N SER A 69 -4.64 -8.41 7.08
CA SER A 69 -3.94 -9.49 6.38
C SER A 69 -4.17 -10.84 7.06
N GLU A 70 -4.29 -11.87 6.25
CA GLU A 70 -4.36 -13.29 6.62
C GLU A 70 -3.00 -13.98 6.58
N GLU A 71 -1.99 -13.35 5.98
CA GLU A 71 -0.63 -13.89 5.93
C GLU A 71 0.05 -13.73 7.32
N PRO A 72 0.70 -14.79 7.84
CA PRO A 72 1.45 -14.72 9.09
C PRO A 72 2.48 -13.60 9.08
N ASP A 73 2.61 -12.89 10.19
CA ASP A 73 3.52 -11.77 10.39
C ASP A 73 3.21 -10.51 9.55
N TYR A 74 2.01 -10.39 8.98
CA TYR A 74 1.54 -9.17 8.29
C TYR A 74 0.25 -8.65 8.91
N ASP A 75 0.15 -7.33 9.03
CA ASP A 75 -0.97 -6.67 9.70
C ASP A 75 -2.09 -6.32 8.72
N LEU A 76 -1.73 -5.70 7.59
CA LEU A 76 -2.69 -5.18 6.61
C LEU A 76 -2.32 -5.62 5.21
N LYS A 77 -3.32 -5.68 4.34
CA LYS A 77 -3.13 -5.87 2.90
C LYS A 77 -3.93 -4.86 2.11
N SER A 78 -3.43 -4.49 0.95
CA SER A 78 -4.16 -3.70 -0.02
C SER A 78 -5.10 -4.60 -0.84
N LYS A 79 -6.40 -4.32 -0.76
CA LYS A 79 -7.46 -5.05 -1.45
C LYS A 79 -8.05 -4.20 -2.57
N ILE A 80 -8.04 -4.77 -3.77
CA ILE A 80 -8.66 -4.21 -4.98
C ILE A 80 -9.67 -5.23 -5.51
N LEU A 81 -10.87 -4.76 -5.84
CA LEU A 81 -11.94 -5.52 -6.46
C LEU A 81 -11.97 -5.29 -7.98
N GLY A 82 -12.52 -6.27 -8.70
CA GLY A 82 -12.68 -6.21 -10.16
C GLY A 82 -11.39 -6.47 -10.93
N LYS A 83 -11.35 -6.02 -12.19
CA LYS A 83 -10.25 -6.32 -13.12
C LYS A 83 -8.91 -5.80 -12.60
N GLY A 84 -7.92 -6.70 -12.49
CA GLY A 84 -6.59 -6.41 -11.95
C GLY A 84 -6.56 -6.31 -10.42
N GLY A 85 -7.56 -6.90 -9.74
CA GLY A 85 -7.64 -7.02 -8.29
C GLY A 85 -7.45 -8.46 -7.81
N ASP A 86 -6.80 -9.31 -8.60
CA ASP A 86 -6.39 -10.67 -8.23
C ASP A 86 -5.26 -10.67 -7.19
N ARG A 87 -4.47 -9.59 -7.13
CA ARG A 87 -3.32 -9.52 -6.24
C ARG A 87 -3.63 -8.80 -4.94
N ARG A 88 -2.88 -9.14 -3.90
CA ARG A 88 -2.86 -8.45 -2.61
C ARG A 88 -1.42 -8.15 -2.24
N PHE A 89 -1.10 -6.90 -1.91
CA PHE A 89 0.19 -6.56 -1.32
C PHE A 89 0.02 -6.46 0.18
N HIS A 90 0.87 -7.16 0.91
CA HIS A 90 0.81 -7.27 2.36
C HIS A 90 1.87 -6.37 3.00
N GLY A 91 1.47 -5.62 4.01
CA GLY A 91 2.30 -4.72 4.78
C GLY A 91 2.33 -5.10 6.25
N LYS A 92 3.44 -4.76 6.90
CA LYS A 92 3.69 -4.95 8.32
C LYS A 92 3.78 -3.58 8.98
N ILE A 93 3.29 -3.45 10.20
CA ILE A 93 3.47 -2.26 11.00
C ILE A 93 4.81 -2.40 11.73
N LEU A 94 5.76 -1.54 11.39
CA LEU A 94 7.05 -1.43 12.04
C LEU A 94 7.06 -0.09 12.79
N GLU A 95 7.03 -0.16 14.12
CA GLU A 95 6.75 0.99 14.98
C GLU A 95 5.37 1.57 14.61
N ASP A 96 5.31 2.65 13.84
CA ASP A 96 4.06 3.27 13.36
C ASP A 96 3.96 3.34 11.82
N ILE A 97 4.91 2.73 11.11
CA ILE A 97 4.98 2.76 9.65
C ILE A 97 4.39 1.48 9.08
N LEU A 98 3.39 1.60 8.21
CA LEU A 98 2.94 0.48 7.40
C LEU A 98 3.95 0.23 6.27
N HIS A 99 4.88 -0.69 6.50
CA HIS A 99 5.91 -1.06 5.54
C HIS A 99 5.45 -2.22 4.66
N PHE A 100 5.50 -2.05 3.33
CA PHE A 100 5.25 -3.12 2.38
C PHE A 100 6.59 -3.70 1.86
N PRO A 101 6.98 -4.92 2.30
CA PRO A 101 8.29 -5.49 1.97
C PRO A 101 8.35 -6.22 0.63
N GLY A 102 7.25 -6.34 -0.10
CA GLY A 102 7.18 -7.09 -1.36
C GLY A 102 6.50 -8.46 -1.23
N LYS A 103 5.77 -8.70 -0.13
CA LYS A 103 4.92 -9.88 -0.02
C LYS A 103 3.63 -9.66 -0.81
N MET A 104 3.41 -10.57 -1.76
CA MET A 104 2.22 -10.58 -2.60
C MET A 104 1.56 -11.96 -2.56
N THR A 105 0.23 -11.99 -2.52
CA THR A 105 -0.57 -13.19 -2.79
C THR A 105 -1.52 -12.95 -3.95
N THR A 106 -2.03 -14.05 -4.50
CA THR A 106 -3.05 -14.04 -5.54
C THR A 106 -4.32 -14.66 -4.97
N HIS A 107 -5.48 -14.11 -5.32
CA HIS A 107 -6.80 -14.52 -4.87
C HIS A 107 -7.74 -14.73 -6.05
#